data_AF-A0A3B5RC23-F1
#
_entry.id   AF-A0A3B5RC23-F1
#
_cell.length_a   1.000
_cell.length_b   1.000
_cell.length_c   1.000
_cell.angle_alpha   90.00
_cell.angle_beta   90.00
_cell.angle_gamma   90.00
#
_symmetry.space_group_name_H-M   'P 1'
#
loop_
_entity.id
_entity.type
_entity.pdbx_description
1 polymer ?
#
loop_
_entity_poly.entity_id
_entity_poly.type
_entity_poly.pdbx_seq_one_letter_code
_entity_poly.pdbx_strand_id
1 'polypeptide(L)' 'MITPAFDLSQDPDYLTICIRVPYTRTSEFDLFIDGTDFKFYAKPYFLR' A
#
# COMPACT_ATOMS: atom_id res chain seq x y z
N MET A 1 11.49 -6.42 -6.24
CA MET A 1 10.10 -5.96 -6.07
C MET A 1 9.96 -4.61 -6.74
N ILE A 2 8.78 -4.29 -7.26
CA ILE A 2 8.51 -3.06 -8.02
C ILE A 2 7.79 -2.07 -7.09
N THR A 3 8.17 -0.80 -7.11
CA THR A 3 7.42 0.22 -6.38
C THR A 3 6.15 0.57 -7.16
N PRO A 4 4.94 0.37 -6.60
CA PRO A 4 3.70 0.74 -7.28
C PRO A 4 3.54 2.26 -7.33
N ALA A 5 2.74 2.76 -8.27
CA ALA A 5 2.28 4.15 -8.21
C ALA A 5 1.27 4.28 -7.06
N PHE A 6 1.42 5.31 -6.23
CA PHE A 6 0.52 5.56 -5.10
C PHE A 6 0.25 7.04 -4.93
N ASP A 7 -0.91 7.33 -4.34
CA ASP A 7 -1.38 8.67 -4.02
C ASP A 7 -1.73 8.72 -2.53
N LEU A 8 -1.44 9.84 -1.87
CA LEU A 8 -1.69 10.05 -0.44
C LEU A 8 -2.69 11.20 -0.27
N SER A 9 -3.72 10.97 0.53
CA SER A 9 -4.64 12.01 0.97
C SER A 9 -4.91 11.84 2.46
N GLN A 10 -5.11 12.94 3.17
CA GLN A 10 -5.41 12.90 4.61
C GLN A 10 -6.56 13.85 4.94
N ASP A 11 -7.30 13.48 5.96
CA ASP A 11 -8.23 14.33 6.68
C ASP A 11 -7.77 14.43 8.15
N PRO A 12 -8.47 15.17 9.04
CA PRO A 12 -8.05 15.32 10.43
C PRO A 12 -7.99 14.00 11.22
N ASP A 13 -8.70 12.96 10.78
CA ASP A 13 -8.87 11.71 11.51
C ASP A 13 -8.07 10.56 10.89
N TYR A 14 -7.84 10.58 9.57
CA TYR A 14 -7.27 9.46 8.82
C TYR A 14 -6.28 9.86 7.71
N LEU A 15 -5.29 8.99 7.52
CA LEU A 15 -4.43 8.96 6.33
C LEU A 15 -4.91 7.86 5.38
N THR A 16 -5.23 8.24 4.14
CA THR A 16 -5.63 7.33 3.07
C THR A 16 -4.49 7.15 2.07
N ILE A 17 -4.15 5.90 1.78
CA ILE A 17 -3.10 5.51 0.82
C ILE A 17 -3.75 4.75 -0.34
N CYS A 18 -3.76 5.34 -1.53
CA CYS A 18 -4.31 4.73 -2.74
C CYS A 18 -3.18 4.11 -3.57
N ILE A 19 -3.07 2.78 -3.60
CA ILE A 19 -1.98 2.06 -4.29
C ILE A 19 -2.51 1.40 -5.56
N ARG A 20 -1.89 1.68 -6.72
CA ARG A 20 -2.25 1.10 -8.02
C ARG A 20 -1.46 -0.18 -8.29
N VAL A 21 -2.15 -1.32 -8.31
CA VAL A 21 -1.56 -2.66 -8.51
C VAL A 21 -2.24 -3.44 -9.66
N PRO A 22 -2.12 -2.98 -10.93
CA PRO A 22 -2.85 -3.59 -12.07
C PRO A 22 -2.46 -5.05 -12.36
N TYR A 23 -1.28 -5.50 -11.90
CA TYR A 23 -0.74 -6.83 -12.19
C TYR A 23 -0.79 -7.79 -11.01
N THR A 24 -1.63 -7.51 -10.00
CA THR A 24 -1.77 -8.35 -8.81
C THR A 24 -3.21 -8.77 -8.60
N ARG A 25 -3.42 -9.97 -8.06
CA ARG A 25 -4.75 -10.43 -7.66
C ARG A 25 -5.13 -9.74 -6.36
N THR A 26 -6.36 -9.27 -6.26
CA THR A 26 -6.91 -8.63 -5.05
C THR A 26 -6.94 -9.55 -3.83
N SER A 27 -6.78 -10.86 -4.00
CA SER A 27 -6.71 -11.84 -2.90
C SER A 27 -5.30 -12.06 -2.33
N GLU A 28 -4.26 -11.50 -2.96
CA GLU A 28 -2.86 -11.77 -2.63
C GLU A 28 -2.13 -10.48 -2.23
N PHE A 29 -2.55 -9.89 -1.11
CA PHE A 29 -1.82 -8.77 -0.48
C PHE A 29 -1.68 -8.99 1.03
N ASP A 30 -0.55 -8.52 1.56
CA ASP A 30 -0.28 -8.43 2.99
C ASP A 30 -0.07 -6.97 3.38
N LEU A 31 -0.70 -6.58 4.49
CA LEU A 31 -0.62 -5.24 5.05
C LEU A 31 -0.13 -5.32 6.49
N PHE A 32 0.90 -4.54 6.81
CA PHE A 32 1.44 -4.42 8.16
C PHE A 32 1.51 -2.94 8.55
N ILE A 33 0.97 -2.62 9.73
CA ILE A 33 0.93 -1.26 10.28
C ILE A 33 1.36 -1.35 11.74
N ASP A 34 2.45 -0.66 12.08
CA ASP A 34 2.94 -0.52 13.46
C ASP A 34 3.32 0.94 13.73
N GLY A 35 2.43 1.67 14.41
CA GLY A 35 2.56 3.10 14.63
C GLY A 35 2.64 3.88 13.31
N THR A 36 3.83 4.36 12.98
CA THR A 36 4.12 5.10 11.75
C THR A 36 4.79 4.25 10.66
N ASP A 37 5.12 2.98 10.94
CA ASP A 37 5.69 2.06 9.94
C ASP A 37 4.55 1.36 9.21
N PHE A 38 4.41 1.68 7.93
CA PHE A 38 3.47 1.07 7.01
C PHE A 38 4.25 0.16 6.06
N LYS A 39 3.77 -1.06 5.82
CA LYS A 39 4.32 -1.95 4.80
C LYS A 39 3.20 -2.64 4.05
N PHE A 40 3.25 -2.53 2.73
CA PHE A 40 2.32 -3.18 1.82
C PHE A 40 3.09 -4.09 0.87
N TYR A 41 2.68 -5.36 0.83
CA TYR A 41 3.26 -6.39 -0.03
C TYR A 41 2.17 -6.96 -0.92
N ALA A 42 2.39 -6.94 -2.24
CA ALA A 42 1.46 -7.53 -3.19
C ALA A 42 2.24 -7.90 -4.45
N LYS A 43 2.62 -9.17 -4.65
CA LYS A 43 3.58 -9.56 -5.69
C LYS A 43 3.18 -9.02 -7.09
N PRO A 44 4.08 -8.37 -7.84
CA PRO A 44 5.51 -8.13 -7.59
C PRO A 44 5.85 -6.85 -6.79
N TYR A 45 4.84 -6.15 -6.27
CA TYR A 45 4.94 -4.86 -5.62
C TYR A 45 5.30 -4.91 -4.14
N PHE A 46 6.02 -3.86 -3.73
CA PHE A 46 6.29 -3.58 -2.33
C PHE A 46 6.34 -2.07 -2.10
N LEU A 47 5.70 -1.62 -1.03
CA LEU A 47 5.69 -0.22 -0.57
C LEU A 47 5.94 -0.18 0.94
N ARG A 48 6.79 0.76 1.38
CA ARG A 48 7.10 1.04 2.79
C ARG A 48 7.13 2.55 2.97
#